data_AF-A0A444YE52-F1
#
_entry.id   AF-A0A444YE52-F1
#
_cell.length_a   1.000
_cell.length_b   1.000
_cell.length_c   1.000
_cell.angle_alpha   90.00
_cell.angle_beta   90.00
_cell.angle_gamma   90.00
#
_symmetry.space_group_name_H-M   'P 1'
#
loop_
_entity.id
_entity.type
_entity.pdbx_description
1 polymer ?
#
loop_
_entity_poly.entity_id
_entity_poly.type
_entity_poly.pdbx_seq_one_letter_code
_entity_poly.pdbx_strand_id
1 'polypeptide(L)'
;MQNQTNNKAKVLMIIDPILLFNGIGSTLYFDTQTLLATVSVFAAIALSLFLGLKGDPVPCERCGGNGGTKCVFCDNGKMKKDAGLINCKVCKGSGLILCKKCGGSGYSRRL
;
A
#
# COMPACT_ATOMS: atom_id res chain seq x y z
N MET A 1 -43.42 12.36 30.48
CA MET A 1 -42.89 13.29 29.47
C MET A 1 -41.39 13.07 29.35
N GLN A 2 -40.96 12.18 28.45
CA GLN A 2 -39.55 11.99 28.10
C GLN A 2 -39.19 13.02 27.04
N ASN A 3 -38.34 14.02 27.32
CA ASN A 3 -37.54 14.66 26.28
C ASN A 3 -36.49 15.65 26.82
N GLN A 4 -35.29 15.59 26.24
CA GLN A 4 -34.28 16.67 26.16
C GLN A 4 -33.14 16.83 27.18
N THR A 5 -32.63 15.77 27.83
CA THR A 5 -31.33 15.89 28.55
C THR A 5 -30.23 14.94 28.10
N ASN A 6 -30.48 14.08 27.10
CA ASN A 6 -29.50 13.08 26.64
C ASN A 6 -28.72 13.48 25.36
N ASN A 7 -29.09 14.57 24.68
CA ASN A 7 -28.44 14.97 23.41
C ASN A 7 -27.33 16.01 23.56
N LYS A 8 -27.22 16.72 24.70
CA LYS A 8 -26.13 17.70 24.91
C LYS A 8 -24.79 17.05 25.23
N ALA A 9 -24.78 15.85 25.83
CA ALA A 9 -23.57 15.16 26.24
C ALA A 9 -22.84 14.44 25.09
N LYS A 10 -23.55 14.04 24.02
CA LYS A 10 -22.94 13.33 22.88
C LYS A 10 -22.27 14.25 21.86
N VAL A 11 -22.62 15.53 21.82
CA VAL A 11 -22.10 16.50 20.84
C VAL A 11 -20.79 17.15 21.32
N LEU A 12 -20.56 17.22 22.63
CA LEU A 12 -19.35 17.81 23.22
C LEU A 12 -18.08 16.95 23.07
N MET A 13 -18.19 15.74 22.50
CA MET A 13 -17.03 14.87 22.21
C MET A 13 -16.63 14.87 20.73
N ILE A 14 -17.21 15.76 19.91
CA ILE A 14 -17.02 15.75 18.46
C ILE A 14 -16.37 17.05 17.95
N ILE A 15 -16.40 18.16 18.70
CA ILE A 15 -15.90 19.44 18.19
C ILE A 15 -15.20 20.19 19.32
N ASP A 16 -13.86 20.22 19.27
CA ASP A 16 -13.13 21.49 19.30
C ASP A 16 -11.73 21.31 18.65
N PRO A 17 -11.65 21.30 17.31
CA PRO A 17 -10.38 21.32 16.59
C PRO A 17 -9.60 22.63 16.78
N ILE A 18 -10.14 23.59 17.53
CA ILE A 18 -9.55 24.89 17.83
C ILE A 18 -8.68 24.86 19.10
N LEU A 19 -8.95 23.93 20.03
CA LEU A 19 -8.15 23.78 21.26
C LEU A 19 -6.76 23.14 21.01
N LEU A 20 -6.54 22.60 19.82
CA LEU A 20 -5.23 22.10 19.36
C LEU A 20 -4.29 23.22 18.87
N PHE A 21 -4.79 24.42 18.56
CA PHE A 21 -3.99 25.51 17.99
C PHE A 21 -3.67 26.65 18.98
N ASN A 22 -4.40 26.79 20.08
CA ASN A 22 -4.11 27.83 21.10
C ASN A 22 -2.94 27.47 22.04
N GLY A 23 -2.30 26.30 21.86
CA GLY A 23 -1.16 25.82 22.65
C GLY A 23 0.21 26.43 22.29
N ILE A 24 0.26 27.46 21.43
CA ILE A 24 1.53 28.17 21.12
C ILE A 24 1.93 29.10 22.28
N GLY A 25 1.02 29.39 23.23
CA GLY A 25 1.24 30.34 24.33
C GLY A 25 1.74 29.76 25.66
N SER A 26 1.84 28.44 25.83
CA SER A 26 2.29 27.81 27.09
C SER A 26 3.65 27.17 26.90
N THR A 27 4.67 28.00 27.00
CA THR A 27 6.10 27.68 27.00
C THR A 27 6.46 26.35 27.74
N LEU A 28 6.75 25.30 26.96
CA LEU A 28 7.64 24.17 27.27
C LEU A 28 7.25 23.18 28.38
N TYR A 29 6.01 22.67 28.39
CA TYR A 29 5.72 21.38 29.03
C TYR A 29 5.38 20.34 27.96
N PHE A 30 6.40 19.62 27.50
CA PHE A 30 6.25 18.56 26.51
C PHE A 30 5.69 17.30 27.18
N ASP A 31 4.36 17.18 27.22
CA ASP A 31 3.74 15.90 27.51
C ASP A 31 4.24 14.86 26.48
N THR A 32 4.72 13.72 26.98
CA THR A 32 5.20 12.60 26.15
C THR A 32 4.16 12.20 25.10
N GLN A 33 2.88 12.36 25.43
CA GLN A 33 1.75 12.07 24.57
C GLN A 33 1.68 13.02 23.35
N THR A 34 1.86 14.33 23.57
CA THR A 34 1.91 15.33 22.48
C THR A 34 3.15 15.12 21.62
N LEU A 35 4.29 14.78 22.23
CA LEU A 35 5.52 14.51 21.49
C LEU A 35 5.39 13.28 20.59
N LEU A 36 4.83 12.17 21.09
CA LEU A 36 4.60 10.96 20.30
C LEU A 36 3.60 11.19 19.16
N ALA A 37 2.50 11.89 19.43
CA ALA A 37 1.53 12.27 18.41
C ALA A 37 2.17 13.15 17.32
N THR A 38 2.96 14.15 17.72
CA THR A 38 3.64 15.05 16.77
C THR A 38 4.65 14.30 15.91
N VAL A 39 5.54 13.52 16.52
CA VAL A 39 6.58 12.77 15.79
C VAL A 39 5.96 11.75 14.82
N SER A 40 4.91 11.04 15.24
CA SER A 40 4.23 10.07 14.38
C SER A 40 3.56 10.72 13.16
N VAL A 41 2.86 11.84 13.36
CA VAL A 41 2.23 12.59 12.27
C VAL A 41 3.28 13.15 11.32
N PHE A 42 4.36 13.76 11.84
CA PHE A 42 5.46 14.25 11.01
C PHE A 42 6.13 13.13 10.21
N ALA A 43 6.40 11.98 10.83
CA ALA A 43 6.98 10.83 10.15
C ALA A 43 6.06 10.30 9.03
N ALA A 44 4.75 10.21 9.28
CA ALA A 44 3.78 9.79 8.28
C ALA A 44 3.75 10.76 7.07
N ILE A 45 3.68 12.07 7.32
CA ILE A 45 3.70 13.10 6.26
C ILE A 45 5.00 13.00 5.44
N ALA A 46 6.15 12.90 6.12
CA ALA A 46 7.45 12.78 5.47
C ALA A 46 7.54 11.52 4.59
N LEU A 47 7.07 10.37 5.08
CA LEU A 47 7.08 9.12 4.32
C LEU A 47 6.13 9.17 3.13
N SER A 48 4.92 9.71 3.30
CA SER A 48 3.96 9.87 2.20
C SER A 48 4.53 10.75 1.09
N LEU A 49 5.17 11.87 1.44
CA LEU A 49 5.82 12.76 0.48
C LEU A 49 7.04 12.11 -0.17
N PHE A 50 7.88 11.44 0.62
CA PHE A 50 9.10 10.80 0.11
C PHE A 50 8.79 9.68 -0.88
N LEU A 51 7.81 8.83 -0.57
CA LEU A 51 7.37 7.77 -1.47
C LEU A 51 6.65 8.33 -2.70
N GLY A 52 5.82 9.36 -2.54
CA GLY A 52 5.15 10.03 -3.65
C GLY A 52 6.12 10.70 -4.62
N LEU A 53 7.18 11.34 -4.11
CA LEU A 53 8.19 11.99 -4.93
C LEU A 53 9.03 10.99 -5.74
N LYS A 54 9.19 9.75 -5.26
CA LYS A 54 9.97 8.71 -5.96
C LYS A 54 9.30 8.23 -7.25
N GLY A 55 8.03 8.60 -7.47
CA GLY A 55 7.25 8.39 -8.68
C GLY A 55 6.81 6.95 -8.90
N ASP A 56 5.76 6.76 -9.70
CA ASP A 56 5.13 5.45 -9.91
C ASP A 56 6.05 4.43 -10.58
N PRO A 57 5.99 3.12 -10.26
CA PRO A 57 6.87 2.12 -10.87
C PRO A 57 6.70 2.11 -12.41
N VAL A 58 7.81 2.22 -13.15
CA VAL A 58 7.77 2.26 -14.63
C VAL A 58 7.60 0.83 -15.15
N PRO A 59 6.66 0.58 -16.08
CA PRO A 59 6.51 -0.74 -16.67
C PRO A 59 7.82 -1.20 -17.33
N CYS A 60 8.12 -2.48 -17.21
CA CYS A 60 9.29 -3.07 -17.83
C CYS A 60 9.13 -3.05 -19.34
N GLU A 61 9.95 -2.25 -20.01
CA GLU A 61 9.96 -2.06 -21.46
C GLU A 61 9.99 -3.37 -22.27
N ARG A 62 10.68 -4.41 -21.77
CA ARG A 62 10.76 -5.71 -22.49
C ARG A 62 9.45 -6.51 -22.47
N CYS A 63 8.60 -6.32 -21.46
CA CYS A 63 7.34 -7.08 -21.35
C CYS A 63 6.10 -6.18 -21.24
N GLY A 64 6.26 -4.87 -21.37
CA GLY A 64 5.18 -3.89 -21.34
C GLY A 64 4.35 -3.90 -20.06
N GLY A 65 4.94 -4.25 -18.90
CA GLY A 65 4.17 -4.34 -17.65
C GLY A 65 3.68 -5.74 -17.29
N ASN A 66 3.68 -6.70 -18.23
CA ASN A 66 3.04 -8.00 -18.01
C ASN A 66 3.84 -8.98 -17.14
N GLY A 67 5.12 -8.71 -16.90
CA GLY A 67 6.01 -9.59 -16.14
C GLY A 67 6.45 -10.84 -16.89
N GLY A 68 5.86 -11.16 -18.04
CA GLY A 68 6.20 -12.33 -18.85
C GLY A 68 5.29 -12.45 -20.06
N THR A 69 5.39 -13.58 -20.76
CA THR A 69 4.50 -13.93 -21.88
C THR A 69 3.79 -15.25 -21.60
N LYS A 70 2.60 -15.47 -22.19
CA LYS A 70 1.86 -16.73 -22.00
C LYS A 70 2.73 -17.92 -22.39
N CYS A 71 2.78 -18.93 -21.53
CA CYS A 71 3.50 -20.16 -21.83
C CYS A 71 2.73 -20.98 -22.87
N VAL A 72 3.31 -21.15 -24.06
CA VAL A 72 2.68 -21.86 -25.20
C VAL A 72 2.57 -23.38 -24.99
N PHE A 73 3.30 -23.93 -24.01
CA PHE A 73 3.36 -25.37 -23.75
C PHE A 73 2.30 -25.88 -22.77
N CYS A 74 1.46 -24.99 -22.27
CA CYS A 74 0.45 -25.32 -21.27
C CYS A 74 -0.74 -24.40 -21.37
N ASP A 75 -1.85 -24.85 -20.79
CA ASP A 75 -2.97 -23.99 -20.52
C ASP A 75 -2.95 -23.59 -19.05
N ASN A 76 -2.76 -22.29 -18.77
CA ASN A 76 -2.70 -21.70 -17.43
C ASN A 76 -1.80 -22.48 -16.44
N GLY A 77 -0.62 -22.90 -16.91
CA GLY A 77 0.36 -23.60 -16.08
C GLY A 77 0.16 -25.11 -16.00
N LYS A 78 -0.86 -25.66 -16.66
CA LYS A 78 -1.18 -27.08 -16.65
C LYS A 78 -1.04 -27.69 -18.05
N MET A 79 -0.47 -28.88 -18.14
CA MET A 79 -0.35 -29.66 -19.38
C MET A 79 -1.04 -31.01 -19.20
N LYS A 80 -1.80 -31.45 -20.21
CA LYS A 80 -2.37 -32.80 -20.25
C LYS A 80 -1.27 -33.80 -20.58
N LYS A 81 -1.17 -34.85 -19.78
CA LYS A 81 -0.41 -36.07 -20.08
C LYS A 81 -1.29 -37.29 -19.85
N ASP A 82 -0.82 -38.45 -20.28
CA ASP A 82 -1.54 -39.72 -20.13
C ASP A 82 -1.86 -40.05 -18.66
N ALA A 83 -1.07 -39.53 -17.72
CA ALA A 83 -1.28 -39.63 -16.27
C ALA A 83 -2.23 -38.55 -15.69
N GLY A 84 -2.85 -37.70 -16.52
CA GLY A 84 -3.74 -36.61 -16.10
C GLY A 84 -3.15 -35.21 -16.28
N LEU A 85 -3.71 -34.24 -15.56
CA LEU A 85 -3.34 -32.83 -15.66
C LEU A 85 -2.19 -32.49 -14.69
N ILE A 86 -0.99 -32.28 -15.22
CA ILE A 86 0.21 -31.99 -14.41
C ILE A 86 0.67 -30.54 -14.55
N ASN A 87 1.50 -30.08 -13.61
CA ASN A 87 2.17 -28.78 -13.73
C ASN A 87 3.08 -28.77 -14.95
N CYS A 88 3.02 -27.66 -15.70
CA CYS A 88 3.89 -27.43 -16.83
C CYS A 88 5.34 -27.33 -16.38
N LYS A 89 6.20 -28.18 -16.95
CA LYS A 89 7.64 -28.21 -16.62
C LYS A 89 8.37 -26.93 -17.02
N VAL A 90 7.92 -26.25 -18.08
CA VAL A 90 8.59 -25.07 -18.64
C VAL A 90 8.35 -23.84 -17.75
N CYS A 91 7.08 -23.51 -17.49
CA CYS A 91 6.73 -22.38 -16.64
C CYS A 91 6.60 -22.75 -15.16
N LYS A 92 6.88 -24.01 -14.78
CA LYS A 92 6.73 -24.55 -13.42
C LYS A 92 5.34 -24.31 -12.82
N GLY A 93 4.30 -24.29 -13.64
CA GLY A 93 2.92 -24.05 -13.20
C GLY A 93 2.46 -22.58 -13.17
N SER A 94 3.31 -21.59 -13.47
CA SER A 94 2.91 -20.18 -13.46
C SER A 94 1.99 -19.76 -14.62
N GLY A 95 1.93 -20.56 -15.71
CA GLY A 95 1.25 -20.20 -16.95
C GLY A 95 1.96 -19.14 -17.79
N LEU A 96 3.08 -18.60 -17.32
CA LEU A 96 3.82 -17.51 -17.96
C LEU A 96 5.32 -17.83 -18.03
N ILE A 97 5.95 -17.53 -19.16
CA ILE A 97 7.40 -17.44 -19.26
C ILE A 97 7.81 -16.07 -18.71
N LEU A 98 8.45 -16.08 -17.53
CA LEU A 98 8.82 -14.86 -16.82
C LEU A 98 9.81 -14.04 -17.64
N CYS A 99 9.60 -12.73 -17.68
CA CYS A 99 10.50 -11.79 -18.33
C CYS A 99 11.82 -11.74 -17.57
N LYS A 100 12.92 -12.08 -18.25
CA LYS A 100 14.26 -12.08 -17.65
C LYS A 100 14.75 -10.70 -17.19
N LYS A 101 14.31 -9.59 -17.83
CA LYS A 101 14.75 -8.22 -17.48
C LYS A 101 14.24 -7.80 -16.10
N CYS A 102 12.96 -8.05 -15.82
CA CYS A 102 12.34 -7.66 -14.55
C CYS A 102 12.15 -8.82 -13.58
N GLY A 103 12.50 -10.05 -13.97
CA GLY A 103 12.37 -11.25 -13.13
C GLY A 103 10.93 -11.63 -12.81
N GLY A 104 9.97 -11.28 -13.68
CA GLY A 104 8.55 -11.57 -13.43
C GLY A 104 7.72 -10.42 -12.88
N SER A 105 8.34 -9.34 -12.37
CA SER A 105 7.59 -8.27 -11.67
C SER A 105 6.70 -7.42 -12.57
N GLY A 106 7.02 -7.33 -13.86
CA GLY A 106 6.37 -6.40 -14.79
C GLY A 106 6.90 -4.97 -14.70
N TYR A 107 7.71 -4.62 -13.71
CA TYR A 107 8.22 -3.27 -13.51
C TYR A 107 9.75 -3.21 -13.56
N SER A 108 10.27 -2.09 -14.04
CA SER A 108 11.71 -1.81 -14.01
C SER A 108 12.13 -1.59 -12.55
N ARG A 109 13.28 -2.14 -12.15
CA ARG A 109 13.88 -1.75 -10.85
C ARG A 109 14.29 -0.29 -10.97
N ARG A 110 13.58 0.61 -10.29
CA ARG A 110 14.07 1.97 -10.05
C ARG A 110 15.26 1.82 -9.08
N LEU A 111 16.41 2.38 -9.45
CA LEU A 111 17.58 2.51 -8.58
C LEU A 111 17.26 3.43 -7.39
#